data_AF-A0A502EE55-F1
#
_entry.id   AF-A0A502EE55-F1
#
_cell.length_a   1.000
_cell.length_b   1.000
_cell.length_c   1.000
_cell.angle_alpha   90.00
_cell.angle_beta   90.00
_cell.angle_gamma   90.00
#
_symmetry.space_group_name_H-M   'P 1'
#
loop_
_entity.id
_entity.type
_entity.pdbx_description
1 polymer ?
#
loop_
_entity_poly.entity_id
_entity_poly.type
_entity_poly.pdbx_seq_one_letter_code
_entity_poly.pdbx_strand_id
1 'polypeptide(L)'
;PAIARFCDCKVWLARDEDRSRYVFFGFEPDTAMAVYLFAVIDRGIRREVLGFRAQHPALRGTRLRQASTSFAHGMAGRLAERLEALHAAREAEVAAQRPTGTALVLVKHGIVEEAFRAAAVRLVAPRGASIRLDGAYEHGFAAGERVNLQRPVGGAPRDRLEG
;
A
#
# COMPACT_ATOMS: atom_id res chain seq x y z
N PRO A 1 -3.90 -3.47 1.94
CA PRO A 1 -4.83 -4.09 0.97
C PRO A 1 -4.90 -3.32 -0.36
N ALA A 2 -5.10 -1.99 -0.33
CA ALA A 2 -5.21 -1.15 -1.54
C ALA A 2 -4.03 -1.29 -2.52
N ILE A 3 -2.79 -1.31 -2.03
CA ILE A 3 -1.59 -1.53 -2.89
C ILE A 3 -1.70 -2.86 -3.66
N ALA A 4 -2.11 -3.92 -2.97
CA ALA A 4 -2.19 -5.25 -3.58
C ALA A 4 -3.29 -5.28 -4.64
N ARG A 5 -4.47 -4.71 -4.37
CA ARG A 5 -5.55 -4.57 -5.36
C ARG A 5 -5.10 -3.76 -6.58
N PHE A 6 -4.48 -2.60 -6.36
CA PHE A 6 -3.95 -1.76 -7.44
C PHE A 6 -2.96 -2.51 -8.34
N CYS A 7 -2.19 -3.45 -7.77
CA CYS A 7 -1.19 -4.24 -8.50
C CYS A 7 -1.70 -5.64 -8.89
N ASP A 8 -3.00 -5.96 -8.81
CA ASP A 8 -3.54 -7.31 -9.07
C ASP A 8 -2.85 -8.44 -8.26
N CYS A 9 -2.39 -8.11 -7.05
CA CYS A 9 -1.72 -9.01 -6.13
C CYS A 9 -2.63 -9.44 -4.98
N LYS A 10 -2.31 -10.59 -4.39
CA LYS A 10 -2.72 -10.93 -3.03
C LYS A 10 -1.70 -10.41 -2.02
N VAL A 11 -2.17 -10.14 -0.80
CA VAL A 11 -1.30 -9.73 0.30
C VAL A 11 -1.74 -10.33 1.63
N TRP A 12 -0.77 -10.71 2.46
CA TRP A 12 -0.99 -11.05 3.87
C TRP A 12 0.14 -10.53 4.75
N LEU A 13 -0.12 -10.46 6.05
CA LEU A 13 0.90 -10.18 7.05
C LEU A 13 1.44 -11.50 7.58
N ALA A 14 2.67 -11.84 7.21
CA ALA A 14 3.40 -12.93 7.83
C ALA A 14 4.02 -12.43 9.14
N ARG A 15 3.85 -13.20 10.21
CA ARG A 15 4.50 -12.95 11.50
C ARG A 15 5.49 -14.07 11.76
N ASP A 16 6.69 -13.68 12.13
CA ASP A 16 7.75 -14.52 12.66
C ASP A 16 8.04 -14.09 14.11
N GLU A 17 8.89 -14.82 14.84
CA GLU A 17 9.14 -14.60 16.27
C GLU A 17 9.45 -13.12 16.61
N ASP A 18 10.23 -12.43 15.75
CA ASP A 18 10.63 -11.04 15.99
C ASP A 18 10.09 -10.03 14.97
N ARG A 19 9.43 -10.47 13.89
CA ARG A 19 9.15 -9.59 12.75
C ARG A 19 7.81 -9.85 12.09
N SER A 20 7.11 -8.78 11.75
CA SER A 20 5.95 -8.82 10.87
C SER A 20 6.34 -8.27 9.50
N ARG A 21 6.00 -8.97 8.42
CA ARG A 21 6.26 -8.53 7.04
C ARG A 21 5.03 -8.71 6.16
N TYR A 22 4.78 -7.76 5.27
CA TYR A 22 3.80 -7.93 4.22
C TYR A 22 4.38 -8.82 3.12
N VAL A 23 3.62 -9.84 2.71
CA VAL A 23 3.98 -10.72 1.61
C VAL A 23 3.01 -10.47 0.47
N PHE A 24 3.54 -10.10 -0.68
CA PHE A 24 2.77 -9.92 -1.92
C PHE A 24 2.93 -11.17 -2.79
N PHE A 25 1.83 -11.61 -3.39
CA PHE A 25 1.78 -12.80 -4.23
C PHE A 25 1.00 -12.50 -5.51
N GLY A 26 1.58 -12.82 -6.65
CA GLY A 26 1.08 -12.49 -7.98
C GLY A 26 2.18 -12.70 -9.02
N PHE A 27 2.03 -12.12 -10.21
CA PHE A 27 3.08 -12.17 -11.22
C PHE A 27 4.28 -11.29 -10.81
N GLU A 28 5.47 -11.61 -11.32
CA GLU A 28 6.70 -10.89 -10.98
C GLU A 28 6.60 -9.36 -11.24
N PRO A 29 6.10 -8.88 -12.39
CA PRO A 29 6.01 -7.43 -12.63
C PRO A 29 5.07 -6.71 -11.63
N ASP A 30 4.01 -7.40 -11.22
CA ASP A 30 2.99 -6.88 -10.31
C ASP A 30 3.49 -6.80 -8.87
N THR A 31 4.12 -7.88 -8.41
CA THR A 31 4.70 -7.95 -7.07
C THR A 31 5.86 -6.97 -6.91
N ALA A 32 6.69 -6.80 -7.96
CA ALA A 32 7.74 -5.78 -7.99
C ALA A 32 7.15 -4.36 -7.87
N MET A 33 6.06 -4.07 -8.58
CA MET A 33 5.33 -2.80 -8.45
C MET A 33 4.77 -2.61 -7.04
N ALA A 34 4.14 -3.65 -6.47
CA ALA A 34 3.56 -3.58 -5.13
C ALA A 34 4.62 -3.31 -4.06
N VAL A 35 5.78 -3.95 -4.15
CA VAL A 35 6.94 -3.71 -3.26
C VAL A 35 7.47 -2.28 -3.41
N TYR A 36 7.60 -1.79 -4.65
CA TYR A 36 8.00 -0.41 -4.92
C TYR A 36 7.04 0.60 -4.29
N LEU A 37 5.74 0.47 -4.55
CA LEU A 37 4.71 1.37 -4.00
C LEU A 37 4.67 1.32 -2.48
N PHE A 38 4.81 0.13 -1.88
CA PHE A 38 4.91 -0.02 -0.43
C PHE A 38 6.10 0.78 0.12
N ALA A 39 7.28 0.68 -0.49
CA ALA A 39 8.47 1.41 -0.06
C ALA A 39 8.33 2.93 -0.22
N VAL A 40 7.70 3.39 -1.31
CA VAL A 40 7.42 4.82 -1.51
C VAL A 40 6.46 5.35 -0.44
N ILE A 41 5.37 4.64 -0.18
CA ILE A 41 4.36 5.01 0.81
C ILE A 41 4.94 4.98 2.23
N ASP A 42 5.65 3.92 2.61
CA ASP A 42 6.27 3.82 3.95
C ASP A 42 7.26 4.97 4.20
N ARG A 43 8.13 5.29 3.23
CA ARG A 43 9.04 6.44 3.33
C ARG A 43 8.29 7.76 3.43
N GLY A 44 7.24 7.95 2.62
CA GLY A 44 6.38 9.13 2.67
C GLY A 44 5.76 9.33 4.04
N ILE A 45 5.12 8.28 4.57
CA ILE A 45 4.49 8.31 5.91
C ILE A 45 5.52 8.62 6.99
N ARG A 46 6.68 7.96 6.98
CA ARG A 46 7.73 8.22 7.99
C ARG A 46 8.21 9.67 7.95
N ARG A 47 8.43 10.23 6.76
CA ARG A 47 8.84 11.63 6.60
C ARG A 47 7.80 12.59 7.17
N GLU A 48 6.53 12.39 6.83
CA GLU A 48 5.44 13.25 7.27
C GLU A 48 5.18 13.13 8.78
N VAL A 49 5.29 11.92 9.34
CA VAL A 49 5.22 11.71 10.80
C VAL A 49 6.35 12.45 11.52
N LEU A 50 7.57 12.45 10.98
CA LEU A 50 8.68 13.23 11.56
C LEU A 50 8.37 14.73 11.53
N GLY A 51 7.86 15.24 10.41
CA GLY A 51 7.41 16.64 10.29
C GLY A 51 6.30 16.99 11.28
N PHE A 52 5.29 16.15 11.40
CA PHE A 52 4.21 16.29 12.38
C PHE A 52 4.74 16.38 13.81
N ARG A 53 5.65 15.48 14.20
CA ARG A 53 6.27 15.49 15.54
C ARG A 53 7.03 16.78 15.82
N ALA A 54 7.78 17.28 14.84
CA ALA A 54 8.54 18.53 14.97
C ALA A 54 7.63 19.75 15.15
N GLN A 55 6.47 19.77 14.50
CA GLN A 55 5.49 20.85 14.60
C GLN A 55 4.67 20.83 15.91
N HIS A 56 4.71 19.73 16.66
CA HIS A 56 3.94 19.56 17.90
C HIS A 56 4.86 19.31 19.12
N PRO A 57 5.75 20.25 19.47
CA PRO A 57 6.68 20.08 20.58
C PRO A 57 6.00 20.04 21.95
N ALA A 58 4.71 20.33 22.07
CA ALA A 58 3.99 20.14 23.34
C ALA A 58 3.64 18.66 23.60
N LEU A 59 3.57 17.82 22.56
CA LEU A 59 3.21 16.40 22.70
C LEU A 59 4.42 15.57 23.12
N ARG A 60 4.26 14.71 24.14
CA ARG A 60 5.32 13.85 24.68
C ARG A 60 4.81 12.45 25.04
N GLY A 61 5.75 11.52 25.18
CA GLY A 61 5.48 10.16 25.66
C GLY A 61 4.33 9.47 24.93
N THR A 62 3.38 8.92 25.68
CA THR A 62 2.23 8.20 25.15
C THR A 62 1.34 9.05 24.24
N ARG A 63 1.12 10.33 24.57
CA ARG A 63 0.29 11.23 23.74
C ARG A 63 0.91 11.46 22.37
N LEU A 64 2.22 11.68 22.32
CA LEU A 64 2.95 11.82 21.05
C LEU A 64 2.85 10.55 20.20
N ARG A 65 3.00 9.38 20.83
CA ARG A 65 2.86 8.09 20.13
C ARG A 65 1.45 7.93 19.55
N GLN A 66 0.42 8.15 20.35
CA GLN A 66 -0.97 8.04 19.92
C GLN A 66 -1.30 9.02 18.78
N ALA A 67 -0.92 10.29 18.91
CA ALA A 67 -1.13 11.29 17.86
C ALA A 67 -0.35 10.95 16.58
N SER A 68 0.90 10.46 16.70
CA SER A 68 1.69 10.02 15.53
C SER A 68 1.04 8.83 14.82
N THR A 69 0.51 7.87 15.57
CA THR A 69 -0.20 6.72 15.02
C THR A 69 -1.50 7.16 14.34
N SER A 70 -2.26 8.06 14.96
CA SER A 70 -3.49 8.62 14.38
C SER A 70 -3.20 9.35 13.06
N PHE A 71 -2.18 10.20 13.05
CA PHE A 71 -1.68 10.88 11.85
C PHE A 71 -1.27 9.89 10.75
N ALA A 72 -0.45 8.88 11.08
CA ALA A 72 -0.04 7.87 10.12
C ALA A 72 -1.23 7.08 9.54
N HIS A 73 -2.25 6.79 10.35
CA HIS A 73 -3.47 6.15 9.88
C HIS A 73 -4.29 7.04 8.95
N GLY A 74 -4.45 8.33 9.27
CA GLY A 74 -5.12 9.28 8.37
C GLY A 74 -4.44 9.33 7.01
N MET A 75 -3.11 9.40 7.02
CA MET A 75 -2.31 9.43 5.82
C MET A 75 -2.44 8.12 5.00
N ALA A 76 -2.37 6.97 5.66
CA ALA A 76 -2.59 5.67 5.02
C ALA A 76 -4.01 5.55 4.43
N GLY A 77 -5.03 6.11 5.10
CA GLY A 77 -6.40 6.18 4.63
C GLY A 77 -6.51 6.96 3.32
N ARG A 78 -5.97 8.18 3.27
CA ARG A 78 -5.97 8.98 2.04
C ARG A 78 -5.23 8.30 0.89
N LEU A 79 -4.07 7.70 1.18
CA LEU A 79 -3.29 7.00 0.15
C LEU A 79 -4.03 5.77 -0.40
N ALA A 80 -4.76 5.05 0.46
CA ALA A 80 -5.60 3.95 0.03
C ALA A 80 -6.71 4.44 -0.91
N GLU A 81 -7.41 5.53 -0.58
CA GLU A 81 -8.42 6.12 -1.48
C GLU A 81 -7.84 6.51 -2.84
N ARG A 82 -6.65 7.13 -2.85
CA ARG A 82 -5.99 7.53 -4.10
C ARG A 82 -5.62 6.32 -4.95
N LEU A 83 -5.12 5.24 -4.34
CA LEU A 83 -4.81 3.99 -5.05
C LEU A 83 -6.06 3.32 -5.62
N GLU A 84 -7.15 3.26 -4.85
CA GLU A 84 -8.41 2.69 -5.33
C GLU A 84 -9.02 3.55 -6.46
N ALA A 85 -8.90 4.88 -6.40
CA ALA A 85 -9.32 5.76 -7.48
C ALA A 85 -8.50 5.56 -8.77
N LEU A 86 -7.17 5.44 -8.64
CA LEU A 86 -6.29 5.12 -9.77
C LEU A 86 -6.59 3.74 -10.36
N HIS A 87 -6.87 2.75 -9.50
CA HIS A 87 -7.27 1.42 -9.93
C HIS A 87 -8.60 1.47 -10.70
N ALA A 88 -9.62 2.14 -10.16
CA ALA A 88 -10.93 2.26 -10.79
C ALA A 88 -10.85 2.99 -12.16
N ALA A 89 -10.03 4.03 -12.26
CA ALA A 89 -9.79 4.72 -13.52
C ALA A 89 -9.16 3.79 -14.58
N ARG A 90 -8.15 2.99 -14.18
CA ARG A 90 -7.53 1.98 -15.06
C ARG A 90 -8.54 0.94 -15.52
N GLU A 91 -9.35 0.40 -14.61
CA GLU A 91 -10.37 -0.61 -14.96
C GLU A 91 -11.44 -0.03 -15.89
N ALA A 92 -11.86 1.21 -15.69
CA ALA A 92 -12.81 1.89 -16.58
C ALA A 92 -12.23 2.08 -18.00
N GLU A 93 -10.95 2.44 -18.10
CA GLU A 93 -10.25 2.58 -19.38
C GLU A 93 -10.12 1.24 -20.11
N VAL A 94 -9.76 0.17 -19.41
CA VAL A 94 -9.70 -1.19 -19.97
C VAL A 94 -11.09 -1.67 -20.42
N ALA A 95 -12.13 -1.39 -19.65
CA ALA A 95 -13.51 -1.76 -20.01
C ALA A 95 -14.05 -0.96 -21.20
N ALA A 96 -13.58 0.27 -21.41
CA ALA A 96 -13.89 1.07 -22.59
C ALA A 96 -13.14 0.56 -23.85
N GLN A 97 -11.99 -0.09 -23.66
CA GLN A 97 -11.31 -0.83 -24.71
C GLN A 97 -12.06 -2.15 -24.98
N ARG A 98 -11.90 -2.71 -26.19
CA ARG A 98 -12.62 -3.92 -26.66
C ARG A 98 -12.61 -5.05 -25.60
N PRO A 99 -13.61 -5.95 -25.60
CA PRO A 99 -13.79 -7.00 -24.57
C PRO A 99 -12.57 -7.90 -24.30
N THR A 100 -11.58 -7.91 -25.20
CA THR A 100 -10.29 -8.59 -25.01
C THR A 100 -9.46 -8.07 -23.83
N GLY A 101 -9.52 -6.77 -23.49
CA GLY A 101 -8.75 -6.20 -22.38
C GLY A 101 -9.20 -6.74 -21.01
N THR A 102 -10.51 -6.67 -20.74
CA THR A 102 -11.11 -7.21 -19.52
C THR A 102 -10.96 -8.72 -19.42
N ALA A 103 -11.07 -9.44 -20.54
CA ALA A 103 -10.89 -10.90 -20.57
C ALA A 103 -9.49 -11.32 -20.08
N LEU A 104 -8.43 -10.60 -20.46
CA LEU A 104 -7.06 -10.88 -20.03
C LEU A 104 -6.85 -10.64 -18.53
N VAL A 105 -7.43 -9.57 -17.97
CA VAL A 105 -7.35 -9.26 -16.52
C VAL A 105 -8.06 -10.33 -15.69
N LEU A 106 -9.20 -10.83 -16.16
CA LEU A 106 -9.94 -11.92 -15.49
C LEU A 106 -9.16 -13.24 -15.51
N VAL A 107 -8.51 -13.58 -16.63
CA VAL A 107 -7.63 -14.76 -16.73
C VAL A 107 -6.46 -14.66 -15.75
N LYS A 108 -5.82 -13.50 -15.69
CA LYS A 108 -4.70 -13.21 -14.77
C LYS A 108 -5.11 -13.43 -13.31
N HIS A 109 -6.26 -12.89 -12.89
CA HIS A 109 -6.79 -13.09 -11.55
C HIS A 109 -7.05 -14.58 -11.24
N GLY A 110 -7.62 -15.32 -12.19
CA GLY A 110 -7.85 -16.76 -12.06
C GLY A 110 -6.57 -17.55 -11.76
N ILE A 111 -5.48 -17.26 -12.49
CA ILE A 111 -4.17 -17.92 -12.29
C ILE A 111 -3.60 -17.61 -10.90
N VAL A 112 -3.67 -16.35 -10.45
CA VAL A 112 -3.18 -15.97 -9.11
C VAL A 112 -3.99 -16.66 -8.01
N GLU A 113 -5.31 -16.74 -8.16
CA GLU A 113 -6.18 -17.44 -7.22
C GLU A 113 -5.87 -18.94 -7.13
N GLU A 114 -5.69 -19.60 -8.27
CA GLU A 114 -5.37 -21.03 -8.32
C GLU A 114 -4.00 -21.32 -7.69
N ALA A 115 -2.97 -20.57 -8.08
CA ALA A 115 -1.63 -20.71 -7.50
C ALA A 115 -1.62 -20.41 -5.99
N PHE A 116 -2.42 -19.44 -5.53
CA PHE A 116 -2.54 -19.12 -4.11
C PHE A 116 -3.21 -20.23 -3.31
N ARG A 117 -4.25 -20.88 -3.86
CA ARG A 117 -4.88 -22.06 -3.21
C ARG A 117 -3.90 -23.22 -3.14
N ALA A 118 -3.15 -23.48 -4.21
CA ALA A 118 -2.13 -24.52 -4.25
C ALA A 118 -0.99 -24.29 -3.24
N ALA A 119 -0.68 -23.03 -2.93
CA ALA A 119 0.34 -22.68 -1.93
C ALA A 119 -0.07 -22.99 -0.47
N ALA A 120 -1.31 -23.45 -0.22
CA ALA A 120 -1.81 -23.93 1.08
C ALA A 120 -1.58 -22.97 2.27
N VAL A 121 -1.57 -21.66 2.02
CA VAL A 121 -1.31 -20.64 3.06
C VAL A 121 -2.53 -20.50 3.97
N ARG A 122 -2.40 -20.86 5.25
CA ARG A 122 -3.46 -20.67 6.25
C ARG A 122 -3.47 -19.22 6.75
N LEU A 123 -4.39 -18.42 6.25
CA LEU A 123 -4.60 -17.04 6.69
C LEU A 123 -5.61 -16.96 7.83
N VAL A 124 -5.35 -16.07 8.78
CA VAL A 124 -6.29 -15.69 9.84
C VAL A 124 -6.63 -14.21 9.67
N ALA A 125 -7.92 -13.87 9.77
CA ALA A 125 -8.34 -12.49 9.72
C ALA A 125 -7.67 -11.67 10.84
N PRO A 126 -7.09 -10.50 10.55
CA PRO A 126 -6.52 -9.66 11.59
C PRO A 126 -7.65 -9.17 12.51
N ARG A 127 -7.36 -9.04 13.81
CA ARG A 127 -8.27 -8.33 14.72
C ARG A 127 -8.37 -6.88 14.27
N GLY A 128 -9.59 -6.38 14.11
CA GLY A 128 -9.82 -4.98 13.78
C GLY A 128 -9.28 -4.08 14.89
N ALA A 129 -8.49 -3.08 14.52
CA ALA A 129 -8.11 -1.99 15.41
C ALA A 129 -9.14 -0.87 15.26
N SER A 130 -9.66 -0.34 16.37
CA SER A 130 -10.47 0.88 16.32
C SER A 130 -9.55 2.07 16.06
N ILE A 131 -9.84 2.82 15.00
CA ILE A 131 -9.15 4.06 14.67
C ILE A 131 -9.97 5.20 15.26
N ARG A 132 -9.33 6.08 16.02
CA ARG A 132 -9.94 7.33 16.47
C ARG A 132 -9.76 8.36 15.38
N LEU A 133 -10.87 8.89 14.86
CA LEU A 133 -10.87 10.01 13.93
C LEU A 133 -10.76 11.30 14.76
N ASP A 134 -9.54 11.81 14.90
CA ASP A 134 -9.23 13.04 15.64
C ASP A 134 -8.48 14.05 14.74
N GLY A 135 -8.17 15.23 15.25
CA GLY A 135 -7.47 16.25 14.45
C GLY A 135 -6.10 15.80 13.93
N ALA A 136 -5.43 14.87 14.61
CA ALA A 136 -4.18 14.30 14.10
C ALA A 136 -4.45 13.38 12.89
N TYR A 137 -5.53 12.60 12.92
CA TYR A 137 -6.00 11.83 11.76
C TYR A 137 -6.28 12.75 10.56
N GLU A 138 -7.05 13.82 10.74
CA GLU A 138 -7.40 14.76 9.66
C GLU A 138 -6.17 15.43 9.04
N HIS A 139 -5.23 15.87 9.88
CA HIS A 139 -3.94 16.40 9.43
C HIS A 139 -3.15 15.36 8.63
N GLY A 140 -3.14 14.10 9.10
CA GLY A 140 -2.52 12.99 8.39
C GLY A 140 -3.18 12.72 7.05
N PHE A 141 -4.51 12.73 7.01
CA PHE A 141 -5.30 12.53 5.81
C PHE A 141 -4.97 13.60 4.75
N ALA A 142 -4.94 14.88 5.13
CA ALA A 142 -4.51 15.96 4.25
C ALA A 142 -3.04 15.81 3.79
N ALA A 143 -2.16 15.35 4.68
CA ALA A 143 -0.75 15.08 4.35
C ALA A 143 -0.58 13.98 3.29
N GLY A 144 -1.53 13.05 3.20
CA GLY A 144 -1.52 11.96 2.23
C GLY A 144 -1.50 12.42 0.78
N GLU A 145 -1.93 13.64 0.47
CA GLU A 145 -1.85 14.19 -0.90
C GLU A 145 -0.44 14.38 -1.42
N ARG A 146 0.53 14.63 -0.52
CA ARG A 146 1.90 14.99 -0.90
C ARG A 146 2.74 13.81 -1.40
N VAL A 147 2.30 12.58 -1.17
CA VAL A 147 3.03 11.40 -1.63
C VAL A 147 2.77 11.20 -3.13
N ASN A 148 3.84 11.17 -3.91
CA ASN A 148 3.75 10.81 -5.31
C ASN A 148 3.57 9.29 -5.47
N LEU A 149 2.45 8.88 -6.08
CA LEU A 149 2.12 7.48 -6.35
C LEU A 149 2.44 7.06 -7.79
N GLN A 150 2.98 7.96 -8.62
CA GLN A 150 3.33 7.65 -10.00
C GLN A 150 4.57 6.75 -10.05
N ARG A 151 4.54 5.78 -10.96
CA ARG A 151 5.71 4.99 -11.34
C ARG A 151 6.68 5.91 -12.10
N PRO A 152 7.96 6.00 -11.74
CA PRO A 152 8.97 6.58 -12.61
C PRO A 152 9.00 5.77 -13.89
N VAL A 153 8.63 6.39 -15.01
CA VAL A 153 8.70 5.76 -16.33
C VAL A 153 10.19 5.72 -16.71
N GLY A 154 10.81 4.53 -16.78
CA GLY A 154 12.12 4.36 -17.43
C GLY A 154 13.37 4.02 -16.59
N GLY A 155 13.27 3.33 -15.46
CA GLY A 155 14.45 2.74 -14.81
C GLY A 155 14.78 1.36 -15.39
N ALA A 156 15.74 1.27 -16.32
CA ALA A 156 16.29 0.00 -16.79
C ALA A 156 16.86 -0.84 -15.64
N PRO A 157 16.88 -2.19 -15.72
CA PRO A 157 17.55 -3.05 -14.76
C PRO A 157 19.07 -2.98 -14.97
N ARG A 158 19.70 -1.89 -14.53
CA ARG A 158 21.16 -1.70 -14.52
C ARG A 158 21.64 -0.92 -13.30
N ASP A 159 21.23 -1.37 -12.12
CA ASP A 159 22.06 -1.15 -10.93
C ASP A 159 22.00 -2.42 -10.06
N ARG A 160 22.63 -3.46 -10.62
CA ARG A 160 23.15 -4.58 -9.87
C ARG A 160 24.58 -4.18 -9.52
N LEU A 161 24.86 -4.08 -8.23
CA LEU A 161 26.17 -4.27 -7.59
C LEU A 161 27.39 -3.91 -8.45
N GLU A 162 28.01 -2.75 -8.19
CA GLU A 162 29.47 -2.56 -8.21
C GLU A 162 29.82 -1.12 -7.78
N GLY A 163 30.69 -0.99 -6.79
CA GLY A 163 31.24 0.27 -6.27
C GLY A 163 31.21 0.40 -4.76
#